data_AF-A0A944SLR3-F1
#
_entry.id   AF-A0A944SLR3-F1
#
_cell.length_a   1.000
_cell.length_b   1.000
_cell.length_c   1.000
_cell.angle_alpha   90.00
_cell.angle_beta   90.00
_cell.angle_gamma   90.00
#
_symmetry.space_group_name_H-M   'P 1'
#
loop_
_entity.id
_entity.type
_entity.pdbx_description
1 polymer ?
#
loop_
_entity_poly.entity_id
_entity_poly.type
_entity_poly.pdbx_seq_one_letter_code
_entity_poly.pdbx_strand_id
1 'polypeptide(L)'
;WRFEFKQPSRSDLPTISSGNSDFGLGLLASTSANISGYPSAFWLNIGAVRPGKTKHKVYPQKSTFFSGGTGMNAELTDTWNAAVQILGASARYEVPDSVRGLNHPQTILVIGLRHLIGSHTFSLGFTEDIYYYSSEDISLLIGWQFSG
;
A
#
# COMPACT_ATOMS: atom_id res chain seq x y z
N TRP A 1 -2.68 5.29 16.51
CA TRP A 1 -3.75 4.29 16.30
C TRP A 1 -4.70 4.82 15.23
N ARG A 2 -5.07 3.99 14.26
CA ARG A 2 -6.05 4.29 13.21
C ARG A 2 -7.18 3.28 13.29
N PHE A 3 -8.40 3.78 13.16
CA PHE A 3 -9.61 2.98 13.04
C PHE A 3 -10.14 3.13 11.62
N GLU A 4 -10.44 2.02 10.97
CA GLU A 4 -10.98 2.00 9.61
C GLU A 4 -12.31 1.28 9.59
N PHE A 5 -13.32 1.95 9.04
CA PHE A 5 -14.61 1.36 8.74
C PHE A 5 -14.92 1.61 7.28
N LYS A 6 -15.10 0.53 6.52
CA LYS A 6 -15.42 0.63 5.09
C LYS A 6 -16.79 0.04 4.83
N GLN A 7 -17.74 0.92 4.55
CA GLN A 7 -19.06 0.55 4.08
C GLN A 7 -19.09 0.65 2.54
N PRO A 8 -19.65 -0.35 1.83
CA PRO A 8 -19.81 -0.26 0.39
C PRO A 8 -20.81 0.85 0.04
N SER A 9 -20.52 1.58 -1.04
CA SER A 9 -21.39 2.65 -1.55
C SER A 9 -22.74 2.14 -2.06
N ARG A 10 -22.85 0.83 -2.37
CA ARG A 10 -24.12 0.14 -2.63
C ARG A 10 -24.08 -1.29 -2.09
N SER A 11 -25.23 -1.77 -1.60
CA SER A 11 -25.39 -3.12 -1.01
C SER A 11 -25.23 -4.26 -2.02
N ASP A 12 -25.32 -3.98 -3.31
CA ASP A 12 -25.13 -4.91 -4.42
C ASP A 12 -23.68 -4.94 -4.97
N LEU A 13 -22.78 -4.08 -4.47
CA LEU A 13 -21.39 -3.98 -4.93
C LEU A 13 -20.29 -4.59 -4.03
N PRO A 14 -20.50 -5.59 -3.14
CA PRO A 14 -19.34 -6.25 -2.50
C PRO A 14 -18.53 -7.00 -3.56
N THR A 15 -17.46 -6.38 -4.03
CA THR A 15 -16.48 -6.97 -4.96
C THR A 15 -15.60 -7.98 -4.23
N ILE A 16 -14.81 -8.75 -4.98
CA ILE A 16 -13.82 -9.68 -4.41
C ILE A 16 -12.79 -8.97 -3.50
N SER A 17 -12.65 -7.65 -3.61
CA SER A 17 -11.69 -6.83 -2.86
C SER A 17 -12.30 -5.99 -1.74
N SER A 18 -13.64 -6.00 -1.55
CA SER A 18 -14.29 -5.17 -0.54
C SER A 18 -15.50 -5.89 0.07
N GLY A 19 -15.38 -6.27 1.33
CA GLY A 19 -16.50 -6.84 2.08
C GLY A 19 -17.51 -5.77 2.45
N ASN A 20 -18.74 -6.19 2.72
CA ASN A 20 -19.73 -5.33 3.32
C ASN A 20 -19.37 -5.11 4.79
N SER A 21 -18.88 -3.91 5.13
CA SER A 21 -18.43 -3.52 6.48
C SER A 21 -17.09 -4.15 6.90
N ASP A 22 -16.03 -3.96 6.11
CA ASP A 22 -14.66 -4.28 6.56
C ASP A 22 -14.30 -3.36 7.76
N PHE A 23 -13.78 -3.95 8.84
CA PHE A 23 -13.37 -3.23 10.06
C PHE A 23 -11.87 -3.42 10.30
N GLY A 24 -11.13 -2.33 10.43
CA GLY A 24 -9.68 -2.34 10.55
C GLY A 24 -9.16 -1.57 11.76
N LEU A 25 -8.06 -2.06 12.32
CA LEU A 25 -7.25 -1.37 13.32
C LEU A 25 -5.82 -1.31 12.84
N GLY A 26 -5.19 -0.14 13.02
CA GLY A 26 -3.81 0.07 12.60
C GLY A 26 -2.97 0.91 13.56
N LEU A 27 -1.67 0.73 13.45
CA LEU A 27 -0.62 1.50 14.09
C LEU A 27 0.18 2.21 13.01
N LEU A 28 0.24 3.53 13.12
CA LEU A 28 1.15 4.37 12.36
C LEU A 28 2.16 4.94 13.34
N ALA A 29 3.43 4.78 13.03
CA ALA A 29 4.54 5.43 13.71
C ALA A 29 5.40 6.14 12.67
N SER A 30 5.92 7.29 13.02
CA SER A 30 6.83 8.05 12.16
C SER A 30 7.93 8.69 12.99
N THR A 31 9.11 8.81 12.40
CA THR A 31 10.24 9.52 12.98
C THR A 31 11.02 10.23 11.88
N SER A 32 11.91 11.14 12.26
CA SER A 32 12.78 11.85 11.33
C SER A 32 14.22 11.86 11.84
N ALA A 33 15.18 11.75 10.93
CA ALA A 33 16.60 11.84 11.22
C ALA A 33 17.32 12.50 10.05
N ASN A 34 18.58 12.88 10.24
CA ASN A 34 19.44 13.27 9.13
C ASN A 34 20.33 12.07 8.75
N ILE A 35 20.26 11.62 7.50
CA ILE A 35 21.08 10.51 6.99
C ILE A 35 22.04 11.07 5.94
N SER A 36 23.35 10.95 6.18
CA SER A 36 24.37 11.38 5.23
C SER A 36 24.22 12.84 4.77
N GLY A 37 23.70 13.71 5.63
CA GLY A 37 23.45 15.13 5.32
C GLY A 37 22.01 15.45 4.91
N TYR A 38 21.20 14.45 4.57
CA TYR A 38 19.85 14.66 4.05
C TYR A 38 18.77 14.51 5.14
N PRO A 39 17.89 15.52 5.34
CA PRO A 39 16.68 15.36 6.14
C PRO A 39 15.85 14.18 5.62
N SER A 40 15.60 13.22 6.49
CA SER A 40 14.92 11.98 6.15
C SER A 40 13.79 11.71 7.13
N ALA A 41 12.61 11.38 6.63
CA ALA A 41 11.50 10.91 7.43
C ALA A 41 11.22 9.44 7.14
N PHE A 42 10.77 8.73 8.16
CA PHE A 42 10.48 7.31 8.14
C PHE A 42 9.07 7.09 8.67
N TRP A 43 8.40 6.09 8.12
CA TRP A 43 7.11 5.67 8.62
C TRP A 43 7.01 4.16 8.66
N LEU A 44 6.26 3.67 9.64
CA LEU A 44 5.80 2.31 9.75
C LEU A 44 4.28 2.35 9.91
N ASN A 45 3.57 1.63 9.06
CA ASN A 45 2.14 1.40 9.15
C ASN A 45 1.89 -0.11 9.21
N ILE A 46 1.19 -0.59 10.23
CA ILE A 46 0.73 -1.98 10.30
C ILE A 46 -0.73 -1.99 10.70
N GLY A 47 -1.50 -2.92 10.15
CA GLY A 47 -2.91 -3.03 10.44
C GLY A 47 -3.44 -4.44 10.25
N ALA A 48 -4.56 -4.68 10.91
CA ALA A 48 -5.33 -5.89 10.80
C ALA A 48 -6.77 -5.51 10.43
N VAL A 49 -7.35 -6.25 9.50
CA VAL A 49 -8.71 -6.03 9.01
C VAL A 49 -9.50 -7.31 9.21
N ARG A 50 -10.64 -7.18 9.89
CA ARG A 50 -11.70 -8.18 9.89
C ARG A 50 -12.57 -7.94 8.65
N PRO A 51 -12.57 -8.87 7.68
CA PRO A 51 -13.36 -8.68 6.48
C PRO A 51 -14.86 -8.79 6.77
N GLY A 52 -15.62 -7.91 6.13
CA GLY A 52 -17.05 -8.02 5.97
C GLY A 52 -17.44 -9.11 4.97
N LYS A 53 -18.74 -9.36 4.84
CA LYS A 53 -19.25 -10.39 3.91
C LYS A 53 -19.09 -9.91 2.45
N THR A 54 -18.44 -10.70 1.60
CA THR A 54 -18.36 -10.45 0.16
C THR A 54 -19.42 -11.27 -0.59
N LYS A 55 -19.67 -10.94 -1.86
CA LYS A 55 -20.49 -11.79 -2.76
C LYS A 55 -19.70 -13.00 -3.30
N HIS A 56 -18.37 -13.00 -3.16
CA HIS A 56 -17.53 -14.12 -3.54
C HIS A 56 -17.82 -15.32 -2.62
N LYS A 57 -18.24 -16.44 -3.20
CA LYS A 57 -18.61 -17.67 -2.47
C LYS A 57 -17.71 -18.87 -2.81
N VAL A 58 -16.78 -18.72 -3.75
CA VAL A 58 -15.95 -19.83 -4.22
C VAL A 58 -14.95 -20.24 -3.13
N TYR A 59 -14.31 -19.25 -2.50
CA TYR A 59 -13.39 -19.46 -1.40
C TYR A 59 -13.80 -18.68 -0.15
N PRO A 60 -13.66 -19.27 1.06
CA PRO A 60 -13.95 -18.55 2.29
C PRO A 60 -12.92 -17.44 2.53
N GLN A 61 -13.35 -16.36 3.17
CA GLN A 61 -12.46 -15.30 3.65
C GLN A 61 -11.84 -15.73 4.98
N LYS A 62 -10.57 -15.38 5.19
CA LYS A 62 -9.93 -15.51 6.51
C LYS A 62 -10.66 -14.63 7.52
N SER A 63 -10.66 -15.03 8.78
CA SER A 63 -11.27 -14.26 9.87
C SER A 63 -10.65 -12.88 10.06
N THR A 64 -9.36 -12.75 9.74
CA THR A 64 -8.56 -11.52 9.76
C THR A 64 -7.50 -11.61 8.67
N PHE A 65 -7.18 -10.49 8.03
CA PHE A 65 -5.98 -10.33 7.21
C PHE A 65 -5.19 -9.09 7.66
N PHE A 66 -3.89 -9.12 7.43
CA PHE A 66 -2.96 -8.08 7.83
C PHE A 66 -2.48 -7.30 6.61
N SER A 67 -2.24 -6.02 6.79
CA SER A 67 -1.62 -5.17 5.78
C SER A 67 -0.77 -4.11 6.44
N GLY A 68 0.25 -3.63 5.75
CA GLY A 68 1.10 -2.59 6.27
C GLY A 68 2.18 -2.21 5.29
N GLY A 69 3.15 -1.49 5.81
CA GLY A 69 4.33 -1.14 5.08
C GLY A 69 5.21 -0.18 5.87
N THR A 70 6.43 -0.06 5.42
CA THR A 70 7.42 0.86 5.96
C THR A 70 8.04 1.62 4.82
N GLY A 71 8.53 2.81 5.07
CA GLY A 71 9.23 3.57 4.06
C GLY A 71 10.04 4.71 4.63
N MET A 72 10.75 5.34 3.73
CA MET A 72 11.59 6.49 3.98
C MET A 72 11.41 7.49 2.85
N ASN A 73 11.42 8.78 3.17
CA ASN A 73 11.60 9.87 2.22
C ASN A 73 12.80 10.70 2.64
N ALA A 74 13.60 11.14 1.68
CA ALA A 74 14.76 12.00 1.90
C ALA A 74 14.65 13.25 1.02
N GLU A 75 14.86 14.41 1.65
CA GLU A 75 15.02 15.70 0.98
C GLU A 75 16.46 15.79 0.46
N LEU A 76 16.63 15.59 -0.85
CA LEU A 76 17.95 15.60 -1.50
C LEU A 76 18.43 17.04 -1.73
N THR A 77 17.50 17.92 -2.07
CA THR A 77 17.69 19.38 -2.19
C THR A 77 16.36 20.08 -1.88
N ASP A 78 16.36 21.41 -1.89
CA ASP A 78 15.13 22.21 -1.76
C ASP A 78 14.06 21.89 -2.83
N THR A 79 14.45 21.27 -3.93
CA THR A 79 13.58 20.94 -5.06
C THR A 79 13.48 19.46 -5.37
N TRP A 80 14.28 18.59 -4.74
CA TRP A 80 14.32 17.16 -5.02
C TRP A 80 14.06 16.32 -3.78
N ASN A 81 13.17 15.34 -3.93
CA ASN A 81 12.86 14.35 -2.90
C ASN A 81 12.96 12.95 -3.48
N ALA A 82 13.49 12.01 -2.70
CA ALA A 82 13.46 10.59 -3.00
C ALA A 82 12.62 9.85 -1.96
N ALA A 83 11.95 8.77 -2.36
CA ALA A 83 11.23 7.90 -1.45
C ALA A 83 11.45 6.43 -1.79
N VAL A 84 11.49 5.60 -0.76
CA VAL A 84 11.42 4.14 -0.87
C VAL A 84 10.37 3.64 0.10
N GLN A 85 9.57 2.68 -0.32
CA GLN A 85 8.54 2.07 0.51
C GLN A 85 8.43 0.59 0.19
N ILE A 86 8.20 -0.22 1.22
CA ILE A 86 7.79 -1.60 1.09
C ILE A 86 6.40 -1.70 1.70
N LEU A 87 5.44 -2.17 0.91
CA LEU A 87 4.07 -2.46 1.32
C LEU A 87 3.88 -3.97 1.38
N GLY A 88 3.13 -4.46 2.36
CA GLY A 88 2.85 -5.88 2.51
C GLY A 88 1.39 -6.11 2.83
N ALA A 89 0.83 -7.20 2.30
CA ALA A 89 -0.50 -7.67 2.67
C ALA A 89 -0.54 -9.20 2.73
N SER A 90 -1.16 -9.76 3.76
CA SER A 90 -1.46 -11.18 3.80
C SER A 90 -2.66 -11.50 2.91
N ALA A 91 -2.74 -12.73 2.40
CA ALA A 91 -3.89 -13.17 1.63
C ALA A 91 -5.22 -13.05 2.40
N ARG A 92 -6.25 -12.57 1.69
CA ARG A 92 -7.62 -12.35 2.21
C ARG A 92 -8.47 -13.61 2.24
N TYR A 93 -8.22 -14.54 1.33
CA TYR A 93 -9.01 -15.76 1.13
C TYR A 93 -8.23 -17.00 1.53
N GLU A 94 -8.94 -18.05 1.91
CA GLU A 94 -8.40 -19.41 2.10
C GLU A 94 -8.57 -20.17 0.78
N VAL A 95 -7.49 -20.25 0.00
CA VAL A 95 -7.52 -20.84 -1.34
C VAL A 95 -6.43 -21.90 -1.43
N PRO A 96 -6.62 -23.01 -2.17
CA PRO A 96 -5.53 -23.96 -2.42
C PRO A 96 -4.32 -23.30 -3.08
N ASP A 97 -3.11 -23.78 -2.78
CA ASP A 97 -1.84 -23.23 -3.30
C ASP A 97 -1.72 -23.28 -4.84
N SER A 98 -2.54 -24.10 -5.49
CA SER A 98 -2.64 -24.15 -6.95
C SER A 98 -3.26 -22.90 -7.58
N VAL A 99 -3.98 -22.08 -6.81
CA VAL A 99 -4.66 -20.87 -7.31
C VAL A 99 -3.82 -19.63 -7.00
N ARG A 100 -3.05 -19.21 -7.99
CA ARG A 100 -2.20 -18.01 -7.91
C ARG A 100 -3.05 -16.73 -7.80
N GLY A 101 -2.48 -15.69 -7.17
CA GLY A 101 -3.06 -14.35 -7.05
C GLY A 101 -4.09 -14.15 -5.92
N LEU A 102 -4.72 -15.21 -5.37
CA LEU A 102 -5.72 -15.07 -4.30
C LEU A 102 -5.25 -15.55 -2.91
N ASN A 103 -4.33 -16.53 -2.83
CA ASN A 103 -3.79 -17.06 -1.56
C ASN A 103 -2.42 -16.50 -1.17
N HIS A 104 -1.79 -15.68 -2.00
CA HIS A 104 -0.41 -15.30 -1.74
C HIS A 104 -0.31 -13.98 -0.97
N PRO A 105 0.61 -13.88 0.00
CA PRO A 105 1.01 -12.58 0.50
C PRO A 105 1.57 -11.75 -0.65
N GLN A 106 1.30 -10.46 -0.62
CA GLN A 106 1.84 -9.49 -1.57
C GLN A 106 2.88 -8.66 -0.85
N THR A 107 4.00 -8.37 -1.50
CA THR A 107 5.01 -7.44 -0.98
C THR A 107 5.45 -6.52 -2.10
N ILE A 108 5.02 -5.27 -2.08
CA ILE A 108 5.28 -4.31 -3.15
C ILE A 108 6.42 -3.38 -2.71
N LEU A 109 7.50 -3.37 -3.47
CA LEU A 109 8.52 -2.33 -3.41
C LEU A 109 8.04 -1.13 -4.24
N VAL A 110 8.22 0.07 -3.70
CA VAL A 110 8.01 1.35 -4.37
C VAL A 110 9.27 2.17 -4.21
N ILE A 111 9.79 2.70 -5.31
CA ILE A 111 10.89 3.68 -5.31
C ILE A 111 10.42 4.87 -6.13
N GLY A 112 10.67 6.09 -5.66
CA GLY A 112 10.23 7.29 -6.36
C GLY A 112 11.14 8.49 -6.18
N LEU A 113 11.08 9.37 -7.16
CA LEU A 113 11.70 10.68 -7.18
C LEU A 113 10.63 11.73 -7.46
N ARG A 114 10.74 12.87 -6.79
CA ARG A 114 9.86 14.02 -6.96
C ARG A 114 10.70 15.28 -7.15
N HIS A 115 10.32 16.09 -8.12
CA HIS A 115 10.91 17.39 -8.39
C HIS A 115 9.88 18.52 -8.28
N LEU A 116 10.24 19.62 -7.64
CA LEU A 116 9.41 20.81 -7.47
C LEU A 116 9.94 21.95 -8.33
N ILE A 117 9.06 22.58 -9.12
CA ILE A 117 9.35 23.74 -9.96
C ILE A 117 8.23 24.76 -9.75
N GLY A 118 8.44 25.72 -8.85
CA GLY A 118 7.41 26.69 -8.47
C GLY A 118 6.15 25.99 -7.96
N SER A 119 5.00 26.26 -8.58
CA SER A 119 3.72 25.62 -8.27
C SER A 119 3.54 24.23 -8.89
N HIS A 120 4.55 23.70 -9.60
CA HIS A 120 4.50 22.39 -10.25
C HIS A 120 5.28 21.35 -9.47
N THR A 121 4.73 20.14 -9.38
CA THR A 121 5.37 18.95 -8.86
C THR A 121 5.36 17.88 -9.94
N PHE A 122 6.53 17.33 -10.25
CA PHE A 122 6.68 16.17 -11.13
C PHE A 122 7.15 14.97 -10.31
N SER A 123 6.62 13.79 -10.59
CA SER A 123 7.04 12.55 -9.93
C SER A 123 7.29 11.45 -10.95
N LEU A 124 8.32 10.65 -10.67
CA LEU A 124 8.63 9.40 -11.34
C LEU A 124 8.75 8.33 -10.27
N GLY A 125 8.14 7.17 -10.49
CA GLY A 125 8.22 6.05 -9.57
C GLY A 125 8.25 4.72 -10.29
N PHE A 126 8.71 3.72 -9.56
CA PHE A 126 8.78 2.33 -9.93
C PHE A 126 8.13 1.49 -8.85
N THR A 127 7.31 0.52 -9.23
CA THR A 127 6.78 -0.47 -8.29
C THR A 127 6.90 -1.88 -8.83
N GLU A 128 7.21 -2.81 -7.95
CA GLU A 128 7.33 -4.24 -8.25
C GLU A 128 6.84 -5.07 -7.05
N ASP A 129 6.09 -6.13 -7.31
CA ASP A 129 5.84 -7.13 -6.28
C ASP A 129 7.08 -8.02 -6.15
N ILE A 130 7.78 -7.88 -5.04
CA ILE A 130 9.05 -8.57 -4.78
C ILE A 130 8.84 -9.98 -4.22
N TYR A 131 7.60 -10.44 -4.09
CA TYR A 131 7.31 -11.83 -3.75
C TYR A 131 7.23 -12.69 -5.02
N TYR A 132 8.12 -13.69 -5.11
CA TYR A 132 8.43 -14.49 -6.31
C TYR A 132 7.23 -15.18 -6.99
N TYR A 133 6.08 -15.31 -6.31
CA TYR A 133 4.90 -16.02 -6.79
C TYR A 133 3.69 -15.14 -7.11
N SER A 134 3.80 -13.81 -6.98
CA SER A 134 2.64 -12.91 -7.06
C SER A 134 2.65 -11.87 -8.19
N SER A 135 3.79 -11.59 -8.86
CA SER A 135 3.82 -10.76 -10.07
C SER A 135 4.97 -11.12 -11.00
N GLU A 136 4.74 -11.06 -12.32
CA GLU A 136 5.77 -11.08 -13.37
C GLU A 136 6.02 -9.67 -13.94
N ASP A 137 5.27 -8.68 -13.45
CA ASP A 137 5.19 -7.35 -14.03
C ASP A 137 5.80 -6.27 -13.13
N ILE A 138 6.33 -5.24 -13.78
CA ILE A 138 6.74 -3.97 -13.18
C ILE A 138 5.76 -2.86 -13.56
N SER A 139 5.65 -1.84 -12.71
CA SER A 139 4.89 -0.63 -13.03
C SER A 139 5.74 0.62 -12.93
N LEU A 140 5.55 1.53 -13.89
CA LEU A 140 6.13 2.86 -13.88
C LEU A 140 5.04 3.87 -13.54
N LEU A 141 5.33 4.75 -12.58
CA LEU A 141 4.45 5.82 -12.13
C LEU A 141 5.00 7.14 -12.66
N ILE A 142 4.21 7.89 -13.41
CA ILE A 142 4.55 9.24 -13.85
C ILE A 142 3.43 10.18 -13.42
N GLY A 143 3.79 11.24 -12.70
CA GLY A 143 2.83 12.18 -12.15
C GLY A 143 3.22 13.62 -12.39
N TRP A 144 2.21 14.45 -12.59
CA TRP A 144 2.33 15.90 -12.57
C TRP A 144 1.16 16.47 -11.75
N GLN A 145 1.48 17.39 -10.84
CA GLN A 145 0.52 18.11 -10.02
C GLN A 145 0.82 19.61 -10.09
N PHE A 146 -0.24 20.42 -10.18
CA PHE A 146 -0.19 21.87 -10.03
C PHE A 146 -0.91 22.29 -8.76
N SER A 147 -0.27 23.12 -7.95
CA SER A 147 -0.80 23.69 -6.71
C SER A 147 -1.00 25.19 -6.93
N GLY A 148 -2.08 25.53 -7.65
CA GLY A 148 -2.49 26.92 -7.90
C GLY A 148 -3.28 27.53 -6.77
#